data_AF-A0A1K1NSC3-F1
#
_entry.id   AF-A0A1K1NSC3-F1
#
_cell.length_a   1.000
_cell.length_b   1.000
_cell.length_c   1.000
_cell.angle_alpha   90.00
_cell.angle_beta   90.00
_cell.angle_gamma   90.00
#
_symmetry.space_group_name_H-M   'P 1'
#
loop_
_entity.id
_entity.type
_entity.pdbx_description
1 polymer ?
#
loop_
_entity_poly.entity_id
_entity_poly.type
_entity_poly.pdbx_seq_one_letter_code
_entity_poly.pdbx_strand_id
1 'polypeptide(L)'
;MPLLAGNGDDAYRYAFERIVLPALERFRPELIVVASGLDASAVDPLARMQLHTDSYRFMTRAVKDAAQRHCGGRLVIVHEGGYSEAYVPFCGLAIVEELAGIRTDVADPMLDLAIAQQPGERFVAFQRELLDELAASFGL
;
A
#
# COMPACT_ATOMS: atom_id res chain seq x y z
N MET A 1 -4.23 1.11 -11.78
CA MET A 1 -2.82 1.20 -12.19
C MET A 1 -2.25 -0.20 -12.19
N PRO A 2 -1.92 -0.77 -13.35
CA PRO A 2 -1.40 -2.13 -13.43
C PRO A 2 0.04 -2.17 -12.90
N LEU A 3 0.29 -2.97 -11.87
CA LEU A 3 1.63 -3.31 -11.42
C LEU A 3 1.99 -4.70 -11.96
N LEU A 4 3.24 -4.90 -12.34
CA LEU A 4 3.69 -6.23 -12.79
C LEU A 4 3.66 -7.21 -11.63
N ALA A 5 3.27 -8.45 -11.93
CA ALA A 5 3.35 -9.55 -10.97
C ALA A 5 4.78 -9.71 -10.43
N GLY A 6 4.89 -10.02 -9.14
CA GLY A 6 6.15 -10.17 -8.42
C GLY A 6 6.63 -8.88 -7.72
N ASN A 7 5.97 -7.74 -7.93
CA ASN A 7 6.32 -6.52 -7.21
C ASN A 7 5.88 -6.54 -5.75
N GLY A 8 6.59 -5.77 -4.92
CA GLY A 8 6.31 -5.61 -3.49
C GLY A 8 6.34 -4.15 -3.05
N ASP A 9 6.93 -3.90 -1.89
CA ASP A 9 6.85 -2.65 -1.13
C ASP A 9 7.25 -1.41 -1.97
N ASP A 10 8.37 -1.50 -2.70
CA ASP A 10 8.90 -0.39 -3.49
C ASP A 10 7.89 0.14 -4.53
N ALA A 11 7.30 -0.77 -5.31
CA ALA A 11 6.38 -0.41 -6.38
C ALA A 11 5.13 0.30 -5.86
N TYR A 12 4.62 -0.13 -4.70
CA TYR A 12 3.48 0.52 -4.07
C TYR A 12 3.85 1.88 -3.48
N ARG A 13 5.01 2.02 -2.83
CA ARG A 13 5.49 3.34 -2.37
C ARG A 13 5.66 4.31 -3.52
N TYR A 14 6.35 3.88 -4.57
CA TYR A 14 6.60 4.71 -5.74
C TYR A 14 5.29 5.10 -6.43
N ALA A 15 4.36 4.15 -6.59
CA ALA A 15 3.04 4.45 -7.11
C ALA A 15 2.27 5.48 -6.26
N PHE A 16 2.38 5.39 -4.94
CA PHE A 16 1.75 6.35 -4.04
C PHE A 16 2.32 7.75 -4.25
N GLU A 17 3.64 7.87 -4.30
CA GLU A 17 4.36 9.13 -4.48
C GLU A 17 4.11 9.76 -5.86
N ARG A 18 4.12 8.95 -6.93
CA ARG A 18 4.06 9.43 -8.30
C ARG A 18 2.65 9.61 -8.84
N ILE A 19 1.69 8.84 -8.33
CA ILE A 19 0.34 8.79 -8.92
C ILE A 19 -0.74 9.05 -7.87
N VAL A 20 -0.79 8.27 -6.78
CA VAL A 20 -1.94 8.34 -5.85
C VAL A 20 -2.00 9.69 -5.14
N LEU A 21 -0.91 10.12 -4.50
CA LEU A 21 -0.88 11.37 -3.74
C LEU A 21 -1.04 12.61 -4.65
N PRO A 22 -0.37 12.71 -5.82
CA PRO A 22 -0.63 13.80 -6.77
C PRO A 22 -2.07 13.83 -7.28
N ALA A 23 -2.68 12.67 -7.53
CA ALA A 23 -4.08 12.61 -7.94
C ALA A 23 -5.02 13.10 -6.84
N LEU A 24 -4.78 12.72 -5.58
CA LEU A 24 -5.55 13.21 -4.42
C LEU A 24 -5.39 14.73 -4.22
N GLU A 25 -4.16 15.25 -4.35
CA GLU A 25 -3.87 16.69 -4.26
C GLU A 25 -4.64 17.47 -5.33
N ARG A 26 -4.60 17.00 -6.58
CA ARG A 26 -5.33 17.63 -7.69
C ARG A 26 -6.85 17.56 -7.51
N PHE A 27 -7.36 16.46 -6.97
CA PHE A 27 -8.80 16.24 -6.78
C PHE A 27 -9.38 17.01 -5.57
N ARG A 28 -8.59 17.22 -4.51
CA ARG A 28 -9.01 17.84 -3.24
C ARG A 28 -10.26 17.18 -2.64
N PRO A 29 -10.18 15.90 -2.23
CA PRO A 29 -11.34 15.16 -1.75
C PRO A 29 -11.94 15.78 -0.49
N GLU A 30 -13.25 15.64 -0.32
CA GLU A 30 -13.96 15.96 0.92
C GLU A 30 -14.13 14.76 1.86
N LEU A 31 -13.81 13.55 1.39
CA LEU A 31 -13.77 12.29 2.12
C LEU A 31 -12.87 11.32 1.33
N ILE A 32 -12.05 10.53 2.01
CA ILE A 32 -11.31 9.43 1.40
C ILE A 32 -11.92 8.11 1.88
N VAL A 33 -12.27 7.23 0.93
CA VAL A 33 -12.70 5.86 1.20
C VAL A 33 -11.70 4.91 0.55
N VAL A 34 -11.16 3.96 1.31
CA VAL A 34 -10.21 2.95 0.84
C VAL A 34 -10.91 1.60 0.77
N ALA A 35 -11.02 1.04 -0.43
CA ALA A 35 -11.34 -0.36 -0.64
C ALA A 35 -10.07 -1.19 -0.33
N SER A 36 -9.99 -1.76 0.86
CA SER A 36 -8.75 -2.29 1.46
C SER A 36 -8.67 -3.80 1.34
N GLY A 37 -8.23 -4.26 0.17
CA GLY A 37 -7.81 -5.64 -0.04
C GLY A 37 -6.42 -5.92 0.55
N LEU A 38 -6.27 -7.06 1.22
CA LEU A 38 -5.02 -7.56 1.81
C LEU A 38 -4.42 -8.73 1.01
N ASP A 39 -4.93 -8.92 -0.20
CA ASP A 39 -4.55 -9.97 -1.14
C ASP A 39 -3.27 -9.65 -1.93
N ALA A 40 -2.76 -8.42 -1.86
CA ALA A 40 -1.42 -8.09 -2.35
C ALA A 40 -0.28 -8.57 -1.41
N SER A 41 -0.62 -9.23 -0.29
CA SER A 41 0.38 -9.72 0.65
C SER A 41 1.20 -10.88 0.08
N ALA A 42 2.45 -11.02 0.54
CA ALA A 42 3.45 -11.91 -0.05
C ALA A 42 3.10 -13.41 -0.06
N VAL A 43 2.10 -13.81 0.73
CA VAL A 43 1.65 -15.20 0.85
C VAL A 43 0.17 -15.39 0.53
N ASP A 44 -0.42 -14.43 -0.18
CA ASP A 44 -1.80 -14.58 -0.63
C ASP A 44 -1.90 -15.59 -1.79
N PRO A 45 -2.82 -16.56 -1.73
CA PRO A 45 -2.96 -17.56 -2.78
C PRO A 45 -3.53 -17.00 -4.09
N LEU A 46 -4.22 -15.85 -4.07
CA LEU A 46 -4.97 -15.33 -5.23
C LEU A 46 -4.25 -14.23 -6.01
N ALA A 47 -3.16 -13.67 -5.48
CA ALA A 47 -2.36 -12.67 -6.20
C ALA A 47 -0.86 -13.00 -6.16
N ARG A 48 -0.07 -12.28 -6.97
CA ARG A 48 1.38 -12.50 -7.14
C ARG A 48 2.21 -11.32 -6.65
N MET A 49 1.70 -10.54 -5.71
CA MET A 49 2.40 -9.40 -5.14
C MET A 49 3.16 -9.80 -3.87
N GLN A 50 4.01 -8.92 -3.37
CA GLN A 50 4.94 -9.21 -2.27
C GLN A 50 4.87 -8.17 -1.15
N LEU A 51 3.66 -7.69 -0.81
CA LEU A 51 3.51 -6.74 0.30
C LEU A 51 3.66 -7.41 1.66
N HIS A 52 4.21 -6.67 2.60
CA HIS A 52 4.29 -7.03 4.02
C HIS A 52 3.58 -5.99 4.88
N THR A 53 3.50 -6.26 6.19
CA THR A 53 2.79 -5.41 7.15
C THR A 53 3.20 -3.94 7.10
N ASP A 54 4.50 -3.65 7.01
CA ASP A 54 5.00 -2.27 6.91
C ASP A 54 4.62 -1.56 5.60
N SER A 55 4.35 -2.29 4.51
CA SER A 55 3.81 -1.72 3.28
C SER A 55 2.37 -1.22 3.50
N TYR A 56 1.53 -2.04 4.13
CA TYR A 56 0.16 -1.65 4.49
C TYR A 56 0.12 -0.49 5.48
N ARG A 57 1.06 -0.48 6.44
CA ARG A 57 1.25 0.64 7.37
C ARG A 57 1.59 1.93 6.63
N PHE A 58 2.55 1.88 5.70
CA PHE A 58 2.92 3.03 4.89
C PHE A 58 1.73 3.56 4.08
N MET A 59 1.03 2.69 3.35
CA MET A 59 -0.10 3.10 2.52
C MET A 59 -1.20 3.75 3.37
N THR A 60 -1.48 3.19 4.55
CA THR A 60 -2.46 3.73 5.50
C THR A 60 -2.03 5.10 6.01
N ARG A 61 -0.75 5.28 6.37
CA ARG A 61 -0.21 6.57 6.78
C ARG A 61 -0.34 7.61 5.67
N ALA A 62 0.04 7.25 4.44
CA ALA A 62 0.00 8.14 3.29
C ALA A 62 -1.43 8.66 3.00
N VAL A 63 -2.44 7.77 3.02
CA VAL A 63 -3.84 8.20 2.85
C VAL A 63 -4.40 8.95 4.06
N LYS A 64 -3.96 8.61 5.28
CA LYS A 64 -4.35 9.33 6.51
C LYS A 64 -3.83 10.76 6.49
N ASP A 65 -2.59 10.97 6.10
CA ASP A 65 -1.98 12.30 5.96
C ASP A 65 -2.63 13.10 4.83
N ALA A 66 -2.95 12.46 3.70
CA ALA A 66 -3.73 13.10 2.64
C ALA A 66 -5.14 13.49 3.13
N ALA A 67 -5.80 12.64 3.91
CA ALA A 67 -7.11 12.93 4.48
C ALA A 67 -7.05 14.12 5.46
N GLN A 68 -6.01 14.20 6.29
CA GLN A 68 -5.78 15.35 7.17
C GLN A 68 -5.65 16.64 6.37
N ARG A 69 -4.88 16.63 5.27
CA ARG A 69 -4.65 17.81 4.42
C ARG A 69 -5.89 18.27 3.64
N HIS A 70 -6.69 17.34 3.10
CA HIS A 70 -7.75 17.70 2.15
C HIS A 70 -9.17 17.63 2.72
N CYS A 71 -9.44 16.68 3.62
CA CYS A 71 -10.78 16.42 4.13
C CYS A 71 -10.85 16.43 5.66
N GLY A 72 -9.99 17.18 6.34
CA GLY A 72 -10.03 17.33 7.80
C GLY A 72 -9.96 16.00 8.55
N GLY A 73 -9.22 15.02 8.01
CA GLY A 73 -9.04 13.70 8.61
C GLY A 73 -10.18 12.71 8.33
N ARG A 74 -11.15 13.04 7.48
CA ARG A 74 -12.23 12.11 7.10
C ARG A 74 -11.71 11.00 6.20
N LEU A 75 -11.38 9.88 6.82
CA LEU A 75 -10.90 8.65 6.18
C LEU A 75 -11.73 7.46 6.65
N VAL A 76 -12.19 6.65 5.70
CA VAL A 76 -12.86 5.36 5.97
C VAL A 76 -12.10 4.27 5.25
N ILE A 77 -11.78 3.19 5.95
CA ILE A 77 -11.19 1.98 5.37
C ILE A 77 -12.24 0.88 5.43
N VAL A 78 -12.61 0.36 4.25
CA VAL A 78 -13.59 -0.73 4.10
C VAL A 78 -12.82 -1.98 3.70
N HIS A 79 -12.98 -3.05 4.45
CA HIS A 79 -12.29 -4.31 4.17
C HIS A 79 -12.84 -4.97 2.89
N GLU A 80 -11.95 -5.50 2.07
CA GLU A 80 -12.29 -6.19 0.81
C GLU A 80 -11.67 -7.61 0.81
N GLY A 81 -10.77 -7.90 -0.14
CA GLY A 81 -10.09 -9.19 -0.24
C GLY A 81 -8.97 -9.40 0.79
N GLY A 82 -8.37 -10.58 0.74
CA GLY A 82 -7.35 -11.04 1.68
C GLY A 82 -7.62 -12.48 2.05
N TYR A 83 -6.81 -13.39 1.53
CA TYR A 83 -7.13 -14.82 1.49
C TYR A 83 -6.04 -15.69 2.15
N SER A 84 -4.97 -15.08 2.65
CA SER A 84 -4.01 -15.76 3.53
C SER A 84 -4.50 -15.72 4.99
N GLU A 85 -5.09 -16.82 5.46
CA GLU A 85 -5.53 -16.97 6.85
C GLU A 85 -4.41 -16.63 7.86
N ALA A 86 -3.17 -17.00 7.53
CA ALA A 86 -2.02 -16.83 8.41
C ALA A 86 -1.49 -15.39 8.45
N TYR A 87 -1.66 -14.60 7.38
CA TYR A 87 -0.95 -13.33 7.24
C TYR A 87 -1.85 -12.09 7.20
N VAL A 88 -3.09 -12.25 6.72
CA VAL A 88 -4.12 -11.20 6.73
C VAL A 88 -4.31 -10.54 8.10
N PRO A 89 -4.32 -11.26 9.24
CA PRO A 89 -4.47 -10.64 10.56
C PRO A 89 -3.39 -9.61 10.88
N PHE A 90 -2.13 -9.87 10.49
CA PHE A 90 -1.02 -8.94 10.74
C PHE A 90 -1.10 -7.70 9.85
N CYS A 91 -1.44 -7.89 8.57
CA CYS A 91 -1.64 -6.78 7.63
C CYS A 91 -2.80 -5.87 8.07
N GLY A 92 -3.92 -6.47 8.49
CA GLY A 92 -5.07 -5.74 9.03
C GLY A 92 -4.73 -5.00 10.31
N LEU A 93 -3.98 -5.63 11.23
CA LEU A 93 -3.54 -4.97 12.46
C LEU A 93 -2.66 -3.75 12.17
N ALA A 94 -1.73 -3.84 11.21
CA ALA A 94 -0.88 -2.71 10.83
C ALA A 94 -1.69 -1.49 10.37
N ILE A 95 -2.80 -1.71 9.66
CA ILE A 95 -3.74 -0.67 9.24
C ILE A 95 -4.45 -0.06 10.45
N VAL A 96 -5.02 -0.90 11.32
CA VAL A 96 -5.77 -0.44 12.51
C VAL A 96 -4.88 0.35 13.47
N GLU A 97 -3.65 -0.11 13.70
CA GLU A 97 -2.66 0.59 14.52
C GLU A 97 -2.34 1.98 13.96
N GLU A 98 -2.12 2.08 12.65
CA GLU A 98 -1.81 3.35 11.99
C GLU A 98 -3.00 4.31 12.03
N LEU A 99 -4.24 3.82 11.86
CA LEU A 99 -5.45 4.62 12.04
C LEU A 99 -5.56 5.13 13.48
N ALA A 100 -5.44 4.24 14.46
CA ALA A 100 -5.58 4.56 15.89
C ALA A 100 -4.42 5.41 16.44
N GLY A 101 -3.26 5.41 15.79
CA GLY A 101 -2.04 6.01 16.34
C GLY A 101 -1.49 5.24 17.55
N ILE A 102 -1.80 3.93 17.64
CA ILE A 102 -1.42 3.05 18.74
C ILE A 102 -0.60 1.91 18.14
N ARG A 103 0.64 1.73 18.61
CA ARG A 103 1.46 0.57 18.26
C ARG A 103 1.32 -0.48 19.35
N THR A 104 0.97 -1.71 18.97
CA THR A 104 0.89 -2.87 19.87
C THR A 104 2.22 -3.61 19.92
N ASP A 105 2.33 -4.57 20.85
CA ASP A 105 3.50 -5.46 20.96
C ASP A 105 3.48 -6.63 19.96
N VAL A 106 2.50 -6.68 19.06
CA VAL A 106 2.42 -7.74 18.04
C VAL A 106 3.51 -7.51 16.99
N ALA A 107 4.45 -8.46 16.93
CA ALA A 107 5.45 -8.56 15.89
C ALA A 107 4.94 -9.41 14.72
N ASP A 108 5.22 -8.97 13.50
CA ASP A 108 5.01 -9.77 12.29
C ASP A 108 6.13 -10.84 12.21
N PRO A 109 5.79 -12.14 12.34
CA PRO A 109 6.79 -13.20 12.33
C PRO A 109 7.39 -13.50 10.95
N MET A 110 6.82 -12.94 9.87
CA MET A 110 7.23 -13.16 8.49
C MET A 110 7.92 -11.94 7.86
N LEU A 111 8.00 -10.82 8.58
CA LEU A 111 8.48 -9.54 8.04
C LEU A 111 9.88 -9.66 7.41
N ASP A 112 10.85 -10.20 8.15
CA ASP A 112 12.23 -10.33 7.67
C ASP A 112 12.32 -11.18 6.41
N LEU A 113 11.53 -12.26 6.34
CA LEU A 113 11.47 -13.12 5.16
C LEU A 113 10.84 -12.39 3.97
N ALA A 114 9.75 -11.65 4.19
CA ALA A 114 9.08 -10.89 3.14
C ALA A 114 9.96 -9.75 2.59
N ILE A 115 10.77 -9.12 3.46
CA ILE A 115 11.79 -8.13 3.07
C ILE A 115 12.89 -8.79 2.23
N ALA A 116 13.40 -9.94 2.66
CA ALA A 116 14.46 -10.66 1.94
C ALA A 116 14.02 -11.17 0.56
N GLN A 117 12.72 -11.30 0.32
CA GLN A 117 12.14 -11.79 -0.94
C GLN A 117 11.81 -10.69 -1.95
N GLN A 118 12.00 -9.42 -1.59
CA GLN A 118 11.66 -8.29 -2.46
C GLN A 118 12.41 -8.34 -3.82
N PRO A 119 11.84 -7.72 -4.86
CA PRO A 119 12.49 -7.61 -6.17
C PRO A 119 13.90 -7.02 -6.09
N GLY A 120 14.81 -7.58 -6.88
CA GLY A 120 16.13 -6.98 -7.08
C GLY A 120 16.06 -5.63 -7.82
N GLU A 121 17.11 -4.82 -7.67
CA GLU A 121 17.18 -3.43 -8.16
C GLU A 121 16.79 -3.25 -9.63
N ARG A 122 17.19 -4.19 -10.50
CA ARG A 122 16.86 -4.11 -11.93
C ARG A 122 15.35 -4.22 -12.18
N PHE A 123 14.66 -5.08 -11.44
CA PHE A 123 13.20 -5.23 -11.61
C PHE A 123 12.46 -4.03 -11.00
N VAL A 124 12.94 -3.52 -9.86
CA VAL A 124 12.47 -2.27 -9.26
C VAL A 124 12.58 -1.10 -10.25
N ALA A 125 13.75 -0.87 -10.84
CA ALA A 125 13.98 0.22 -11.77
C ALA A 125 13.03 0.13 -12.98
N PHE A 126 12.83 -1.07 -13.51
CA PHE A 126 11.91 -1.30 -14.62
C PHE A 126 10.45 -0.97 -14.25
N GLN A 127 9.98 -1.40 -13.08
CA GLN A 127 8.62 -1.07 -12.63
C GLN A 127 8.45 0.44 -12.39
N ARG A 128 9.46 1.12 -11.86
CA ARG A 128 9.44 2.58 -11.65
C ARG A 128 9.34 3.34 -12.98
N GLU A 129 10.10 2.95 -14.00
CA GLU A 129 10.02 3.54 -15.34
C GLU A 129 8.59 3.45 -15.91
N LEU A 130 7.95 2.27 -15.79
CA LEU A 130 6.55 2.10 -16.21
C LEU A 130 5.57 2.98 -15.41
N LEU A 131 5.83 3.20 -14.12
CA LEU A 131 5.02 4.09 -13.29
C LEU A 131 5.22 5.56 -13.66
N ASP A 132 6.42 5.96 -14.05
CA ASP A 132 6.71 7.31 -14.52
C ASP A 132 6.05 7.61 -15.87
N GLU A 133 6.13 6.68 -16.81
CA GLU A 133 5.41 6.76 -18.09
C GLU A 133 3.90 6.87 -17.86
N LEU A 134 3.36 6.08 -16.94
CA LEU A 134 1.95 6.11 -16.60
C LEU A 134 1.55 7.42 -15.92
N ALA A 135 2.34 7.94 -14.98
CA ALA A 135 2.12 9.23 -14.33
C ALA A 135 2.09 10.36 -15.36
N ALA A 136 3.06 10.37 -16.28
CA ALA A 136 3.11 11.34 -17.38
C ALA A 136 1.87 11.26 -18.27
N SER A 137 1.36 10.05 -18.56
CA SER A 137 0.13 9.86 -19.34
C SER A 137 -1.12 10.44 -18.65
N PHE A 138 -1.12 10.56 -17.31
CA PHE A 138 -2.19 11.17 -16.53
C PHE A 138 -2.01 12.68 -16.31
N GLY A 139 -0.93 13.26 -16.85
CA GLY A 139 -0.53 14.65 -16.59
C GLY A 139 -0.30 14.91 -15.11
N LEU A 140 0.27 13.93 -14.41
CA LEU A 140 0.73 14.02 -13.02
C LEU A 140 2.24 14.24 -12.97
#